data_AF-A0A9R0Q6P8-F1
#
_entry.id   AF-A0A9R0Q6P8-F1
#
_cell.length_a   1.000
_cell.length_b   1.000
_cell.length_c   1.000
_cell.angle_alpha   90.00
_cell.angle_beta   90.00
_cell.angle_gamma   90.00
#
_symmetry.space_group_name_H-M   'P 1'
#
loop_
_entity.id
_entity.type
_entity.pdbx_description
1 polymer ?
#
loop_
_entity_poly.entity_id
_entity_poly.type
_entity_poly.pdbx_seq_one_letter_code
_entity_poly.pdbx_strand_id
1 'polypeptide(L)'
;MVPNKRTFPSGIKALADYVHAKGLKLGIYSDAGMQTCSNKMPGSLDHEEQDVKTFASWGVDYLKYDNCNDAGRSVHERYTRMSNAMKKYGQNIFFSLCEWGNENPATWARGMGGNSWRTTGDIADNWGSMTSRADQNDKWASYAGPGGWNDPDMLEVGNGGMSEAEYRSHFSIWALAKVWAGPLSGNRKAVVLWNRQGYQATITAHWSNVGLPGSASVTARDLWAHSSFSAQGQLSASVAPHDCKMYILTPNLPLLSGCGGCGSNGKSWPKPWAGLGTPCDKNDRNIFTATTKVMVGNGLWASFWESTWLDGLRPKDVAPKLYDISRKKMCSVQKALHNGYWISQLDISSGISIDHISQFAVLWERLSHIQLNPGMEDSISWKFSKDGQYSAAMAYSAQFLGLMDTDMNQIVWKNWAPPKCKFFTWLVINNRIWTADRLQRRGWPNCHLCPLCKQVQESAAHLLFQCRFTVRVWGMLKSWLGLHDFESVKASGDTTPRI
;
A
#
# COMPACT_ATOMS: atom_id res chain seq x y z
N MET A 1 11.36 -25.85 -23.75
CA MET A 1 10.05 -25.78 -23.06
C MET A 1 8.87 -25.42 -23.99
N VAL A 2 7.65 -25.90 -23.71
CA VAL A 2 6.40 -25.51 -24.42
C VAL A 2 5.28 -25.20 -23.40
N PRO A 3 4.60 -24.04 -23.46
CA PRO A 3 3.50 -23.72 -22.55
C PRO A 3 2.30 -24.66 -22.74
N ASN A 4 1.63 -25.03 -21.65
CA ASN A 4 0.43 -25.86 -21.73
C ASN A 4 -0.69 -25.10 -22.47
N LYS A 5 -1.13 -25.63 -23.62
CA LYS A 5 -2.10 -24.96 -24.51
C LYS A 5 -3.50 -24.83 -23.90
N ARG A 6 -3.86 -25.60 -22.87
CA ARG A 6 -5.17 -25.49 -22.21
C ARG A 6 -5.18 -24.38 -21.17
N THR A 7 -4.13 -24.29 -20.35
CA THR A 7 -4.06 -23.30 -19.26
C THR A 7 -3.39 -21.99 -19.68
N PHE A 8 -2.51 -22.03 -20.69
CA PHE A 8 -1.83 -20.87 -21.28
C PHE A 8 -1.98 -20.86 -22.81
N PRO A 9 -3.21 -20.75 -23.35
CA PRO A 9 -3.47 -20.83 -24.79
C PRO A 9 -2.75 -19.74 -25.59
N SER A 10 -2.53 -18.57 -25.00
CA SER A 10 -1.81 -17.44 -25.63
C SER A 10 -0.29 -17.51 -25.49
N GLY A 11 0.24 -18.51 -24.77
CA GLY A 11 1.66 -18.64 -24.46
C GLY A 11 2.18 -17.67 -23.39
N ILE A 12 3.39 -17.91 -22.91
CA ILE A 12 4.00 -17.15 -21.80
C ILE A 12 4.42 -15.74 -22.24
N LYS A 13 4.86 -15.55 -23.49
CA LYS A 13 5.21 -14.22 -23.99
C LYS A 13 4.04 -13.24 -23.90
N ALA A 14 2.86 -13.62 -24.39
CA ALA A 14 1.68 -12.77 -24.31
C ALA A 14 1.29 -12.45 -22.85
N LEU A 15 1.50 -13.40 -21.94
CA LEU A 15 1.27 -13.18 -20.51
C LEU A 15 2.30 -12.21 -19.91
N ALA A 16 3.58 -12.34 -20.25
CA ALA A 16 4.63 -11.43 -19.82
C ALA A 16 4.35 -10.00 -20.30
N ASP A 17 4.04 -9.83 -21.59
CA ASP A 17 3.69 -8.53 -22.17
C ASP A 17 2.48 -7.92 -21.45
N TYR A 18 1.47 -8.72 -21.12
CA TYR A 18 0.32 -8.27 -20.34
C TYR A 18 0.72 -7.82 -18.92
N VAL A 19 1.55 -8.59 -18.22
CA VAL A 19 2.01 -8.29 -16.85
C VAL A 19 2.90 -7.04 -16.85
N HIS A 20 3.81 -6.89 -17.80
CA HIS A 20 4.65 -5.71 -17.99
C HIS A 20 3.83 -4.46 -18.31
N ALA A 21 2.79 -4.58 -19.15
CA ALA A 21 1.82 -3.53 -19.41
C ALA A 21 0.94 -3.17 -18.20
N LYS A 22 1.15 -3.80 -17.03
CA LYS A 22 0.57 -3.41 -15.73
C LYS A 22 1.61 -2.79 -14.78
N GLY A 23 2.85 -2.63 -15.21
CA GLY A 23 3.98 -2.16 -14.38
C GLY A 23 4.50 -3.23 -13.42
N LEU A 24 4.23 -4.51 -13.70
CA LEU A 24 4.66 -5.65 -12.91
C LEU A 24 5.75 -6.44 -13.66
N LYS A 25 6.32 -7.44 -12.99
CA LYS A 25 7.30 -8.41 -13.53
C LYS A 25 6.72 -9.82 -13.50
N LEU A 26 7.15 -10.69 -14.40
CA LEU A 26 6.69 -12.08 -14.48
C LEU A 26 7.78 -13.06 -14.04
N GLY A 27 7.43 -13.94 -13.10
CA GLY A 27 8.26 -15.09 -12.74
C GLY A 27 7.82 -16.38 -13.42
N ILE A 28 8.77 -17.28 -13.66
CA ILE A 28 8.54 -18.65 -14.10
C ILE A 28 9.21 -19.64 -13.13
N TYR A 29 8.90 -20.92 -13.30
CA TYR A 29 9.41 -22.01 -12.50
C TYR A 29 9.99 -23.10 -13.39
N SER A 30 11.12 -23.67 -12.98
CA SER A 30 11.66 -24.92 -13.50
C SER A 30 12.39 -25.66 -12.38
N ASP A 31 13.05 -26.76 -12.71
CA ASP A 31 13.72 -27.65 -11.77
C ASP A 31 15.13 -27.95 -12.26
N ALA A 32 16.10 -27.97 -11.35
CA ALA A 32 17.45 -28.48 -11.55
C ALA A 32 17.45 -30.02 -11.65
N GLY A 33 16.54 -30.60 -12.41
CA GLY A 33 16.33 -32.03 -12.55
C GLY A 33 15.63 -32.37 -13.85
N MET A 34 15.34 -33.66 -14.05
CA MET A 34 14.70 -34.15 -15.29
C MET A 34 13.22 -33.76 -15.39
N GLN A 35 12.54 -33.64 -14.24
CA GLN A 35 11.14 -33.25 -14.14
C GLN A 35 10.97 -32.35 -12.92
N THR A 36 10.00 -31.44 -12.98
CA THR A 36 9.57 -30.68 -11.79
C THR A 36 9.05 -31.58 -10.68
N CYS A 37 9.05 -31.10 -9.43
CA CYS A 37 8.52 -31.84 -8.28
C CYS A 37 7.08 -32.37 -8.45
N SER A 38 6.26 -31.72 -9.27
CA SER A 38 4.90 -32.19 -9.59
C SER A 38 4.85 -33.45 -10.49
N ASN A 39 5.97 -33.78 -11.13
CA ASN A 39 6.10 -34.79 -12.20
C ASN A 39 5.13 -34.57 -13.39
N LYS A 40 4.57 -33.36 -13.54
CA LYS A 40 3.64 -33.02 -14.64
C LYS A 40 4.32 -32.31 -15.83
N MET A 41 5.56 -31.88 -15.67
CA MET A 41 6.30 -31.14 -16.70
C MET A 41 7.81 -31.34 -16.57
N PRO A 42 8.58 -31.15 -17.67
CA PRO A 42 10.03 -31.28 -17.67
C PRO A 42 10.69 -30.29 -16.71
N GLY A 43 11.82 -30.69 -16.13
CA GLY A 43 12.79 -29.75 -15.58
C GLY A 43 13.76 -29.28 -16.67
N SER A 44 14.80 -28.55 -16.28
CA SER A 44 15.77 -27.97 -17.23
C SER A 44 17.18 -28.59 -17.15
N LEU A 45 17.36 -29.70 -16.41
CA LEU A 45 18.65 -30.39 -16.39
C LEU A 45 19.06 -30.81 -17.81
N ASP A 46 20.29 -30.46 -18.20
CA ASP A 46 20.86 -30.63 -19.55
C ASP A 46 20.20 -29.80 -20.67
N HIS A 47 19.22 -28.96 -20.35
CA HIS A 47 18.55 -28.02 -21.25
C HIS A 47 18.72 -26.56 -20.83
N GLU A 48 19.68 -26.25 -19.95
CA GLU A 48 19.75 -24.97 -19.25
C GLU A 48 19.91 -23.79 -20.23
N GLU A 49 20.82 -23.88 -21.20
CA GLU A 49 21.00 -22.82 -22.19
C GLU A 49 19.75 -22.60 -23.06
N GLN A 50 19.11 -23.70 -23.49
CA GLN A 50 17.92 -23.64 -24.33
C GLN A 50 16.76 -23.00 -23.56
N ASP A 51 16.56 -23.39 -22.31
CA ASP A 51 15.45 -22.93 -21.51
C ASP A 51 15.64 -21.48 -21.05
N VAL A 52 16.84 -21.06 -20.65
CA VAL A 52 17.10 -19.64 -20.33
C VAL A 52 16.88 -18.74 -21.55
N LYS A 53 17.34 -19.15 -22.74
CA LYS A 53 17.05 -18.41 -24.00
C LYS A 53 15.54 -18.33 -24.24
N THR A 54 14.82 -19.40 -23.97
CA THR A 54 13.36 -19.45 -24.11
C THR A 54 12.68 -18.48 -23.13
N PHE A 55 13.05 -18.51 -21.85
CA PHE A 55 12.53 -17.61 -20.82
C PHE A 55 12.80 -16.14 -21.17
N ALA A 56 14.02 -15.82 -21.60
CA ALA A 56 14.38 -14.49 -22.05
C ALA A 56 13.54 -14.05 -23.27
N SER A 57 13.33 -14.92 -24.26
CA SER A 57 12.51 -14.62 -25.44
C SER A 57 11.04 -14.35 -25.08
N TRP A 58 10.56 -14.96 -24.00
CA TRP A 58 9.22 -14.74 -23.46
C TRP A 58 9.11 -13.49 -22.58
N GLY A 59 10.21 -12.83 -22.22
CA GLY A 59 10.18 -11.67 -21.33
C GLY A 59 9.99 -12.04 -19.86
N VAL A 60 10.45 -13.22 -19.43
CA VAL A 60 10.48 -13.59 -18.02
C VAL A 60 11.52 -12.74 -17.26
N ASP A 61 11.20 -12.31 -16.05
CA ASP A 61 12.07 -11.49 -15.19
C ASP A 61 12.59 -12.21 -13.94
N TYR A 62 12.07 -13.41 -13.64
CA TYR A 62 12.39 -14.16 -12.44
C TYR A 62 12.29 -15.67 -12.71
N LEU A 63 13.23 -16.45 -12.20
CA LEU A 63 13.22 -17.90 -12.23
C LEU A 63 13.32 -18.46 -10.81
N LYS A 64 12.29 -19.21 -10.38
CA LYS A 64 12.41 -20.18 -9.27
C LYS A 64 12.94 -21.49 -9.85
N TYR A 65 14.04 -22.00 -9.30
CA TYR A 65 14.71 -23.20 -9.80
C TYR A 65 14.82 -24.25 -8.71
N ASP A 66 14.04 -25.33 -8.83
CA ASP A 66 13.84 -26.36 -7.81
C ASP A 66 14.90 -27.47 -7.83
N ASN A 67 14.73 -28.48 -6.98
CA ASN A 67 15.74 -29.53 -6.74
C ASN A 67 15.19 -30.97 -6.74
N CYS A 68 14.10 -31.27 -7.45
CA CYS A 68 13.57 -32.63 -7.58
C CYS A 68 14.21 -33.40 -8.75
N ASN A 69 14.05 -34.74 -8.78
CA ASN A 69 14.44 -35.58 -9.93
C ASN A 69 15.87 -35.31 -10.46
N ASP A 70 16.84 -35.22 -9.55
CA ASP A 70 18.22 -34.75 -9.79
C ASP A 70 19.12 -35.67 -10.63
N ALA A 71 18.61 -36.82 -11.06
CA ALA A 71 19.33 -37.86 -11.80
C ALA A 71 20.61 -38.33 -11.09
N GLY A 72 20.69 -38.24 -9.76
CA GLY A 72 21.87 -38.62 -8.98
C GLY A 72 23.07 -37.67 -9.13
N ARG A 73 22.88 -36.49 -9.71
CA ARG A 73 23.94 -35.48 -9.90
C ARG A 73 23.96 -34.50 -8.74
N SER A 74 25.15 -34.01 -8.39
CA SER A 74 25.34 -33.12 -7.23
C SER A 74 24.59 -31.79 -7.36
N VAL A 75 24.18 -31.19 -6.24
CA VAL A 75 23.53 -29.87 -6.21
C VAL A 75 24.41 -28.83 -6.89
N HIS A 76 25.68 -28.77 -6.49
CA HIS A 76 26.65 -27.80 -7.03
C HIS A 76 26.79 -27.90 -8.55
N GLU A 77 26.89 -29.10 -9.10
CA GLU A 77 26.97 -29.30 -10.56
C GLU A 77 25.73 -28.73 -11.26
N ARG A 78 24.54 -29.16 -10.85
CA ARG A 78 23.27 -28.82 -11.52
C ARG A 78 22.96 -27.33 -11.45
N TYR A 79 23.17 -26.70 -10.30
CA TYR A 79 22.99 -25.26 -10.13
C TYR A 79 24.06 -24.44 -10.84
N THR A 80 25.31 -24.94 -10.94
CA THR A 80 26.37 -24.28 -11.73
C THR A 80 26.00 -24.20 -13.21
N ARG A 81 25.38 -25.26 -13.77
CA ARG A 81 24.94 -25.28 -15.17
C ARG A 81 23.91 -24.20 -15.45
N MET A 82 22.87 -24.10 -14.62
CA MET A 82 21.85 -23.06 -14.75
C MET A 82 22.42 -21.66 -14.50
N SER A 83 23.28 -21.49 -13.49
CA SER A 83 24.01 -20.25 -13.22
C SER A 83 24.77 -19.74 -14.47
N ASN A 84 25.51 -20.62 -15.14
CA ASN A 84 26.26 -20.27 -16.34
C ASN A 84 25.34 -19.85 -17.49
N ALA A 85 24.23 -20.57 -17.69
CA ALA A 85 23.22 -20.21 -18.69
C ALA A 85 22.56 -18.84 -18.37
N MET A 86 22.22 -18.59 -17.12
CA MET A 86 21.63 -17.32 -16.64
C MET A 86 22.57 -16.14 -16.86
N LYS A 87 23.87 -16.26 -16.52
CA LYS A 87 24.87 -15.22 -16.75
C LYS A 87 25.02 -14.87 -18.24
N LYS A 88 24.87 -15.86 -19.12
CA LYS A 88 25.07 -15.69 -20.56
C LYS A 88 23.83 -15.18 -21.30
N TYR A 89 22.64 -15.66 -20.94
CA TYR A 89 21.41 -15.39 -21.71
C TYR A 89 20.27 -14.79 -20.89
N GLY A 90 20.37 -14.77 -19.56
CA GLY A 90 19.31 -14.36 -18.63
C GLY A 90 19.72 -13.23 -17.69
N GLN A 91 20.57 -12.30 -18.12
CA GLN A 91 21.17 -11.25 -17.27
C GLN A 91 20.15 -10.36 -16.53
N ASN A 92 18.92 -10.26 -17.05
CA ASN A 92 17.83 -9.49 -16.44
C ASN A 92 16.82 -10.37 -15.67
N ILE A 93 17.09 -11.66 -15.52
CA ILE A 93 16.23 -12.62 -14.84
C ILE A 93 16.77 -12.84 -13.43
N PHE A 94 15.97 -12.51 -12.41
CA PHE A 94 16.30 -12.80 -11.02
C PHE A 94 16.35 -14.32 -10.79
N PHE A 95 17.46 -14.82 -10.23
CA PHE A 95 17.69 -16.25 -10.04
C PHE A 95 17.45 -16.65 -8.59
N SER A 96 16.36 -17.37 -8.33
CA SER A 96 16.00 -17.88 -7.01
C SER A 96 16.18 -19.39 -6.95
N LEU A 97 17.10 -19.83 -6.11
CA LEU A 97 17.40 -21.25 -5.94
C LEU A 97 16.46 -21.86 -4.88
N CYS A 98 16.00 -23.09 -5.13
CA CYS A 98 15.01 -23.81 -4.33
C CYS A 98 15.46 -25.26 -4.05
N GLU A 99 16.59 -25.38 -3.37
CA GLU A 99 17.29 -26.60 -2.95
C GLU A 99 17.08 -26.92 -1.46
N TRP A 100 16.13 -26.23 -0.84
CA TRP A 100 15.65 -26.50 0.52
C TRP A 100 16.71 -26.45 1.62
N GLY A 101 17.79 -25.70 1.42
CA GLY A 101 18.93 -25.62 2.34
C GLY A 101 19.96 -26.73 2.17
N ASN A 102 19.81 -27.60 1.16
CA ASN A 102 20.70 -28.73 0.93
C ASN A 102 22.11 -28.22 0.60
N GLU A 103 23.12 -28.82 1.24
CA GLU A 103 24.52 -28.39 1.17
C GLU A 103 24.77 -26.92 1.59
N ASN A 104 23.93 -26.35 2.47
CA ASN A 104 24.13 -25.02 3.09
C ASN A 104 24.30 -23.86 2.07
N PRO A 105 23.29 -23.57 1.24
CA PRO A 105 23.37 -22.62 0.12
C PRO A 105 23.81 -21.21 0.48
N ALA A 106 23.60 -20.78 1.73
CA ALA A 106 24.07 -19.51 2.25
C ALA A 106 25.59 -19.31 2.05
N THR A 107 26.39 -20.37 2.01
CA THR A 107 27.85 -20.28 1.87
C THR A 107 28.35 -20.20 0.43
N TRP A 108 27.51 -20.52 -0.57
CA TRP A 108 27.96 -20.67 -1.98
C TRP A 108 27.03 -20.06 -3.04
N ALA A 109 25.71 -20.05 -2.83
CA ALA A 109 24.72 -19.68 -3.85
C ALA A 109 24.92 -18.26 -4.41
N ARG A 110 25.32 -17.32 -3.55
CA ARG A 110 25.65 -15.94 -3.96
C ARG A 110 26.83 -15.91 -4.94
N GLY A 111 27.87 -16.71 -4.72
CA GLY A 111 29.03 -16.80 -5.60
C GLY A 111 28.67 -17.34 -6.99
N MET A 112 27.62 -18.15 -7.08
CA MET A 112 27.05 -18.61 -8.35
C MET A 112 26.17 -17.55 -9.02
N GLY A 113 25.98 -16.36 -8.46
CA GLY A 113 25.09 -15.34 -9.02
C GLY A 113 23.61 -15.60 -8.71
N GLY A 114 23.30 -16.48 -7.76
CA GLY A 114 21.97 -16.60 -7.18
C GLY A 114 21.61 -15.32 -6.42
N ASN A 115 20.38 -14.84 -6.62
CA ASN A 115 19.86 -13.65 -5.94
C ASN A 115 19.13 -13.98 -4.64
N SER A 116 18.58 -15.18 -4.53
CA SER A 116 18.10 -15.77 -3.28
C SER A 116 18.20 -17.29 -3.31
N TRP A 117 18.16 -17.93 -2.14
CA TRP A 117 18.23 -19.38 -1.99
C TRP A 117 17.39 -19.84 -0.81
N ARG A 118 16.58 -20.88 -1.03
CA ARG A 118 15.77 -21.50 0.02
C ARG A 118 16.68 -22.13 1.07
N THR A 119 16.50 -21.77 2.34
CA THR A 119 17.34 -22.28 3.45
C THR A 119 16.75 -23.51 4.15
N THR A 120 15.51 -23.88 3.79
CA THR A 120 14.71 -24.90 4.47
C THR A 120 13.76 -25.59 3.50
N GLY A 121 13.22 -26.76 3.89
CA GLY A 121 12.06 -27.37 3.23
C GLY A 121 10.80 -26.52 3.34
N ASP A 122 9.76 -26.88 2.60
CA ASP A 122 8.57 -26.04 2.38
C ASP A 122 7.87 -25.64 3.69
N ILE A 123 7.41 -24.39 3.73
CA ILE A 123 6.48 -23.92 4.75
C ILE A 123 5.10 -24.57 4.53
N ALA A 124 4.33 -24.64 5.61
CA ALA A 124 2.93 -25.00 5.57
C ALA A 124 2.15 -23.98 6.41
N ASP A 125 0.88 -23.79 6.09
CA ASP A 125 0.01 -22.82 6.76
C ASP A 125 -0.41 -23.27 8.17
N ASN A 126 0.56 -23.32 9.09
CA ASN A 126 0.37 -23.54 10.52
C ASN A 126 1.55 -22.96 11.31
N TRP A 127 1.28 -22.61 12.57
CA TRP A 127 2.24 -21.95 13.46
C TRP A 127 3.55 -22.71 13.67
N GLY A 128 3.47 -24.03 13.84
CA GLY A 128 4.64 -24.88 14.06
C GLY A 128 5.58 -24.89 12.86
N SER A 129 5.03 -24.99 11.65
CA SER A 129 5.81 -24.91 10.42
C SER A 129 6.47 -23.54 10.29
N MET A 130 5.70 -22.45 10.37
CA MET A 130 6.20 -21.08 10.22
C MET A 130 7.33 -20.77 11.21
N THR A 131 7.13 -21.06 12.50
CA THR A 131 8.17 -20.82 13.53
C THR A 131 9.43 -21.65 13.29
N SER A 132 9.29 -22.91 12.86
CA SER A 132 10.45 -23.77 12.54
C SER A 132 11.26 -23.25 11.35
N ARG A 133 10.61 -22.65 10.33
CA ARG A 133 11.30 -22.07 9.17
C ARG A 133 12.08 -20.82 9.58
N ALA A 134 11.47 -19.97 10.41
CA ALA A 134 12.13 -18.79 10.96
C ALA A 134 13.41 -19.16 11.73
N ASP A 135 13.32 -20.12 12.66
CA ASP A 135 14.46 -20.55 13.49
C ASP A 135 15.60 -21.15 12.65
N GLN A 136 15.28 -21.99 11.66
CA GLN A 136 16.30 -22.59 10.79
C GLN A 136 16.95 -21.59 9.84
N ASN A 137 16.23 -20.54 9.44
CA ASN A 137 16.74 -19.49 8.58
C ASN A 137 17.65 -18.50 9.33
N ASP A 138 17.36 -18.23 10.62
CA ASP A 138 18.04 -17.21 11.42
C ASP A 138 19.57 -17.43 11.52
N LYS A 139 20.01 -18.70 11.63
CA LYS A 139 21.46 -19.03 11.70
C LYS A 139 22.27 -18.59 10.47
N TRP A 140 21.61 -18.33 9.34
CA TRP A 140 22.25 -17.92 8.09
C TRP A 140 22.28 -16.40 7.88
N ALA A 141 21.74 -15.62 8.83
CA ALA A 141 21.63 -14.16 8.81
C ALA A 141 22.85 -13.44 8.23
N SER A 142 24.06 -13.81 8.67
CA SER A 142 25.32 -13.15 8.33
C SER A 142 25.73 -13.28 6.85
N TYR A 143 25.15 -14.23 6.11
CA TYR A 143 25.45 -14.47 4.69
C TYR A 143 24.56 -13.65 3.74
N ALA A 144 23.42 -13.15 4.24
CA ALA A 144 22.48 -12.37 3.45
C ALA A 144 22.94 -10.91 3.27
N GLY A 145 22.66 -10.33 2.11
CA GLY A 145 22.93 -8.93 1.83
C GLY A 145 22.54 -8.52 0.41
N PRO A 146 22.82 -7.27 0.00
CA PRO A 146 22.49 -6.79 -1.33
C PRO A 146 22.98 -7.73 -2.44
N GLY A 147 22.03 -8.25 -3.23
CA GLY A 147 22.29 -9.18 -4.33
C GLY A 147 22.23 -10.67 -3.99
N GLY A 148 22.05 -11.06 -2.71
CA GLY A 148 21.92 -12.46 -2.29
C GLY A 148 21.22 -12.60 -0.95
N TRP A 149 20.04 -13.24 -0.92
CA TRP A 149 19.20 -13.33 0.27
C TRP A 149 18.86 -14.76 0.66
N ASN A 150 18.86 -15.04 1.96
CA ASN A 150 18.24 -16.25 2.48
C ASN A 150 16.72 -16.19 2.26
N ASP A 151 16.13 -17.28 1.78
CA ASP A 151 14.71 -17.42 1.51
C ASP A 151 14.09 -18.45 2.50
N PRO A 152 13.35 -17.99 3.52
CA PRO A 152 12.62 -18.85 4.44
C PRO A 152 11.28 -19.38 3.88
N ASP A 153 11.08 -19.29 2.57
CA ASP A 153 9.89 -19.68 1.81
C ASP A 153 8.76 -18.63 1.77
N MET A 154 7.69 -18.95 1.05
CA MET A 154 6.58 -18.04 0.74
C MET A 154 5.78 -17.61 1.99
N LEU A 155 5.08 -16.46 1.88
CA LEU A 155 4.14 -16.03 2.91
C LEU A 155 2.85 -16.85 2.83
N GLU A 156 2.35 -17.28 3.99
CA GLU A 156 1.09 -18.04 4.15
C GLU A 156 -0.09 -17.13 4.56
N VAL A 157 0.17 -15.82 4.65
CA VAL A 157 -0.79 -14.83 5.15
C VAL A 157 -2.08 -14.84 4.33
N GLY A 158 -3.18 -15.18 4.99
CA GLY A 158 -4.53 -15.19 4.41
C GLY A 158 -5.04 -16.55 3.93
N ASN A 159 -4.28 -17.64 4.12
CA ASN A 159 -4.67 -18.99 3.67
C ASN A 159 -5.59 -19.74 4.66
N GLY A 160 -5.75 -19.24 5.88
CA GLY A 160 -6.78 -19.65 6.86
C GLY A 160 -6.33 -20.62 7.95
N GLY A 161 -5.12 -21.15 7.86
CA GLY A 161 -4.53 -22.10 8.83
C GLY A 161 -3.86 -21.46 10.05
N MET A 162 -3.74 -20.13 10.09
CA MET A 162 -3.23 -19.38 11.24
C MET A 162 -4.15 -18.21 11.60
N SER A 163 -4.07 -17.76 12.85
CA SER A 163 -4.75 -16.57 13.35
C SER A 163 -4.14 -15.27 12.80
N GLU A 164 -4.88 -14.15 12.90
CA GLU A 164 -4.36 -12.85 12.49
C GLU A 164 -3.07 -12.45 13.24
N ALA A 165 -2.98 -12.76 14.54
CA ALA A 165 -1.78 -12.54 15.34
C ALA A 165 -0.58 -13.34 14.83
N GLU A 166 -0.81 -14.62 14.51
CA GLU A 166 0.22 -15.50 13.95
C GLU A 166 0.67 -15.02 12.56
N TYR A 167 -0.25 -14.57 11.70
CA TYR A 167 0.09 -13.98 10.40
C TYR A 167 0.81 -12.64 10.52
N ARG A 168 0.45 -11.80 11.49
CA ARG A 168 1.17 -10.56 11.80
C ARG A 168 2.61 -10.84 12.23
N SER A 169 2.81 -11.86 13.06
CA SER A 169 4.13 -12.36 13.43
C SER A 169 4.90 -12.90 12.23
N HIS A 170 4.29 -13.78 11.42
CA HIS A 170 4.85 -14.34 10.18
C HIS A 170 5.38 -13.22 9.27
N PHE A 171 4.52 -12.27 8.91
CA PHE A 171 4.88 -11.16 8.03
C PHE A 171 6.00 -10.28 8.61
N SER A 172 5.92 -9.97 9.91
CA SER A 172 6.92 -9.14 10.58
C SER A 172 8.30 -9.82 10.60
N ILE A 173 8.34 -11.12 10.89
CA ILE A 173 9.57 -11.89 10.90
C ILE A 173 10.12 -12.02 9.48
N TRP A 174 9.34 -12.35 8.46
CA TRP A 174 9.84 -12.45 7.07
C TRP A 174 10.37 -11.12 6.53
N ALA A 175 9.71 -10.01 6.87
CA ALA A 175 10.18 -8.68 6.51
C ALA A 175 11.52 -8.36 7.18
N LEU A 176 11.66 -8.77 8.45
CA LEU A 176 12.85 -8.48 9.23
C LEU A 176 14.01 -9.44 8.95
N ALA A 177 13.73 -10.74 8.69
CA ALA A 177 14.56 -11.96 8.79
C ALA A 177 15.97 -11.90 8.19
N LYS A 178 16.72 -10.97 8.75
CA LYS A 178 18.16 -10.85 8.82
C LYS A 178 18.57 -10.96 10.30
N VAL A 179 17.70 -10.67 11.29
CA VAL A 179 17.85 -10.87 12.77
C VAL A 179 16.50 -10.55 13.47
N TRP A 180 16.31 -10.81 14.78
CA TRP A 180 15.21 -10.26 15.62
C TRP A 180 15.35 -8.77 15.94
N ALA A 181 16.57 -8.24 15.81
CA ALA A 181 16.89 -6.81 15.80
C ALA A 181 17.99 -6.53 14.79
N GLY A 182 17.75 -5.63 13.83
CA GLY A 182 18.65 -5.40 12.70
C GLY A 182 19.00 -3.93 12.49
N PRO A 183 20.21 -3.62 11.99
CA PRO A 183 20.55 -2.26 11.59
C PRO A 183 19.74 -1.83 10.35
N LEU A 184 19.30 -0.58 10.36
CA LEU A 184 18.71 0.12 9.22
C LEU A 184 19.56 1.34 8.85
N SER A 185 19.30 1.90 7.67
CA SER A 185 19.95 3.14 7.23
C SER A 185 19.72 4.30 8.21
N GLY A 186 20.71 5.20 8.32
CA GLY A 186 20.66 6.36 9.19
C GLY A 186 20.81 6.01 10.68
N ASN A 187 21.61 4.99 11.01
CA ASN A 187 21.83 4.49 12.37
C ASN A 187 20.55 4.04 13.12
N ARG A 188 19.47 3.80 12.37
CA ARG A 188 18.21 3.29 12.92
C ARG A 188 18.31 1.79 13.17
N LYS A 189 17.40 1.26 14.00
CA LYS A 189 17.29 -0.18 14.26
C LYS A 189 15.85 -0.63 14.01
N ALA A 190 15.67 -1.81 13.43
CA ALA A 190 14.40 -2.52 13.46
C ALA A 190 14.42 -3.52 14.62
N VAL A 191 13.32 -3.65 15.36
CA VAL A 191 13.20 -4.59 16.49
C VAL A 191 11.83 -5.26 16.42
N VAL A 192 11.79 -6.58 16.61
CA VAL A 192 10.54 -7.31 16.81
C VAL A 192 10.53 -7.95 18.20
N LEU A 193 9.48 -7.67 18.97
CA LEU A 193 9.16 -8.36 20.21
C LEU A 193 8.15 -9.46 19.89
N TRP A 194 8.57 -10.72 19.92
CA TRP A 194 7.75 -11.83 19.47
C TRP A 194 7.37 -12.76 20.62
N ASN A 195 6.07 -12.86 20.90
CA ASN A 195 5.55 -13.78 21.91
C ASN A 195 5.17 -15.11 21.26
N ARG A 196 5.95 -16.16 21.53
CA ARG A 196 5.67 -17.52 21.03
C ARG A 196 4.83 -18.38 21.98
N GLN A 197 4.43 -17.83 23.12
CA GLN A 197 3.66 -18.55 24.14
C GLN A 197 2.15 -18.45 23.86
N GLY A 198 1.39 -19.39 24.40
CA GLY A 198 -0.08 -19.43 24.32
C GLY A 198 -0.80 -18.46 25.27
N TYR A 199 -0.08 -17.58 25.97
CA TYR A 199 -0.61 -16.61 26.91
C TYR A 199 0.03 -15.22 26.71
N GLN A 200 -0.66 -14.16 27.14
CA GLN A 200 -0.15 -12.79 27.05
C GLN A 200 1.08 -12.61 27.93
N ALA A 201 2.12 -11.96 27.39
CA ALA A 201 3.38 -11.74 28.11
C ALA A 201 3.91 -10.33 27.86
N THR A 202 4.57 -9.75 28.86
CA THR A 202 5.36 -8.53 28.67
C THR A 202 6.76 -8.91 28.22
N ILE A 203 7.18 -8.41 27.07
CA ILE A 203 8.51 -8.65 26.49
C ILE A 203 9.28 -7.33 26.53
N THR A 204 10.56 -7.42 26.88
CA THR A 204 11.47 -6.27 26.98
C THR A 204 12.67 -6.46 26.07
N ALA A 205 12.92 -5.51 25.16
CA ALA A 205 14.17 -5.38 24.43
C ALA A 205 15.10 -4.42 25.16
N HIS A 206 16.25 -4.93 25.61
CA HIS A 206 17.32 -4.11 26.19
C HIS A 206 18.26 -3.59 25.08
N TRP A 207 18.73 -2.34 25.18
CA TRP A 207 19.66 -1.75 24.21
C TRP A 207 20.96 -2.52 24.01
N SER A 208 21.47 -3.17 25.06
CA SER A 208 22.62 -4.08 24.96
C SER A 208 22.43 -5.18 23.92
N ASN A 209 21.19 -5.67 23.76
CA ASN A 209 20.86 -6.79 22.87
C ASN A 209 20.48 -6.32 21.46
N VAL A 210 20.10 -5.04 21.33
CA VAL A 210 19.69 -4.40 20.06
C VAL A 210 20.86 -3.70 19.35
N GLY A 211 22.03 -3.65 20.01
CA GLY A 211 23.21 -2.95 19.48
C GLY A 211 23.06 -1.43 19.53
N LEU A 212 22.51 -0.93 20.64
CA LEU A 212 22.43 0.50 20.99
C LEU A 212 23.17 0.75 22.32
N PRO A 213 23.79 1.93 22.50
CA PRO A 213 24.32 2.32 23.82
C PRO A 213 23.20 2.40 24.86
N GLY A 214 23.44 1.97 26.10
CA GLY A 214 22.44 2.00 27.17
C GLY A 214 21.87 3.41 27.46
N SER A 215 22.67 4.46 27.27
CA SER A 215 22.27 5.86 27.42
C SER A 215 21.54 6.43 26.20
N ALA A 216 21.43 5.70 25.08
CA ALA A 216 20.85 6.23 23.86
C ALA A 216 19.34 6.47 24.00
N SER A 217 18.95 7.74 23.80
CA SER A 217 17.55 8.14 23.64
C SER A 217 17.14 8.00 22.18
N VAL A 218 16.03 7.31 21.93
CA VAL A 218 15.49 7.08 20.58
C VAL A 218 14.01 7.47 20.52
N THR A 219 13.57 7.83 19.31
CA THR A 219 12.16 7.80 18.93
C THR A 219 11.83 6.41 18.42
N ALA A 220 10.99 5.68 19.15
CA ALA A 220 10.46 4.37 18.77
C ALA A 220 9.15 4.55 17.99
N ARG A 221 9.09 3.98 16.79
CA ARG A 221 7.90 3.96 15.92
C ARG A 221 7.33 2.55 15.92
N ASP A 222 6.14 2.36 16.49
CA ASP A 222 5.37 1.12 16.32
C ASP A 222 4.81 1.05 14.89
N LEU A 223 5.21 0.02 14.15
CA LEU A 223 4.85 -0.13 12.74
C LEU A 223 3.40 -0.59 12.55
N TRP A 224 2.84 -1.34 13.50
CA TRP A 224 1.48 -1.85 13.42
C TRP A 224 0.47 -0.88 14.04
N ALA A 225 0.81 -0.26 15.16
CA ALA A 225 -0.03 0.77 15.79
C ALA A 225 0.06 2.13 15.10
N HIS A 226 1.04 2.32 14.22
CA HIS A 226 1.30 3.58 13.53
C HIS A 226 1.44 4.79 14.48
N SER A 227 2.07 4.57 15.65
CA SER A 227 2.32 5.58 16.67
C SER A 227 3.80 5.68 17.02
N SER A 228 4.23 6.83 17.52
CA SER A 228 5.62 7.09 17.90
C SER A 228 5.71 7.55 19.35
N PHE A 229 6.75 7.12 20.06
CA PHE A 229 7.02 7.51 21.45
C PHE A 229 8.52 7.50 21.73
N SER A 230 8.93 8.20 22.79
CA SER A 230 10.34 8.24 23.23
C SER A 230 10.68 7.00 24.06
N ALA A 231 11.86 6.42 23.86
CA ALA A 231 12.38 5.30 24.65
C ALA A 231 13.88 5.47 24.94
N GLN A 232 14.35 4.93 26.06
CA GLN A 232 15.75 4.98 26.48
C GLN A 232 16.09 3.76 27.33
N GLY A 233 17.28 3.17 27.14
CA GLY A 233 17.77 2.00 27.85
C GLY A 233 17.12 0.67 27.44
N GLN A 234 15.79 0.64 27.39
CA GLN A 234 15.00 -0.53 27.01
C GLN A 234 13.65 -0.13 26.42
N LEU A 235 12.97 -1.11 25.82
CA LEU A 235 11.61 -0.98 25.33
C LEU A 235 10.81 -2.22 25.75
N SER A 236 9.74 -2.02 26.51
CA SER A 236 8.85 -3.09 26.98
C SER A 236 7.47 -2.93 26.36
N ALA A 237 6.84 -4.05 25.98
CA ALA A 237 5.46 -4.06 25.52
C ALA A 237 4.73 -5.33 25.98
N SER A 238 3.44 -5.21 26.23
CA SER A 238 2.58 -6.37 26.41
C SER A 238 2.19 -6.93 25.03
N VAL A 239 2.45 -8.22 24.82
CA VAL A 239 2.31 -8.90 23.53
C VAL A 239 1.34 -10.08 23.71
N ALA A 240 0.30 -10.12 22.88
CA ALA A 240 -0.70 -11.17 22.89
C ALA A 240 -0.11 -12.55 22.53
N PRO A 241 -0.80 -13.67 22.84
CA PRO A 241 -0.36 -15.01 22.44
C PRO A 241 -0.05 -15.08 20.94
N HIS A 242 1.09 -15.66 20.58
CA HIS A 242 1.57 -15.83 19.20
C HIS A 242 1.70 -14.53 18.37
N ASP A 243 1.56 -13.37 19.00
CA ASP A 243 1.62 -12.06 18.35
C ASP A 243 3.03 -11.44 18.46
N CYS A 244 3.22 -10.31 17.79
CA CYS A 244 4.42 -9.52 17.87
C CYS A 244 4.14 -8.02 17.97
N LYS A 245 5.17 -7.28 18.38
CA LYS A 245 5.28 -5.84 18.18
C LYS A 245 6.51 -5.54 17.36
N MET A 246 6.37 -4.67 16.36
CA MET A 246 7.47 -4.33 15.46
C MET A 246 7.74 -2.83 15.51
N TYR A 247 9.00 -2.47 15.76
CA TYR A 247 9.42 -1.10 15.98
C TYR A 247 10.56 -0.69 15.04
N ILE A 248 10.57 0.59 14.64
CA ILE A 248 11.77 1.28 14.15
C ILE A 248 12.25 2.24 15.24
N LEU A 249 13.50 2.10 15.64
CA LEU A 249 14.17 2.95 16.61
C LEU A 249 15.04 3.96 15.88
N THR A 250 14.80 5.25 16.12
CA THR A 250 15.57 6.34 15.52
C THR A 250 16.28 7.13 16.61
N PRO A 251 17.63 7.08 16.69
CA PRO A 251 18.38 7.86 17.66
C PRO A 251 18.09 9.36 17.56
N ASN A 252 17.84 10.01 18.70
CA ASN A 252 17.48 11.43 18.76
C ASN A 252 18.68 12.38 18.53
N LEU A 253 19.91 11.86 18.59
CA LEU A 253 21.14 12.56 18.26
C LEU A 253 22.00 11.68 17.35
N PRO A 254 22.75 12.26 16.39
CA PRO A 254 23.78 11.52 15.69
C PRO A 254 24.83 11.09 16.72
N LEU A 255 24.97 9.79 16.93
CA LEU A 255 26.07 9.23 17.72
C LEU A 255 27.38 9.73 17.09
N LEU A 256 28.10 10.58 17.81
CA LEU A 256 29.46 10.99 17.45
C LEU A 256 30.31 9.72 17.39
N SER A 257 30.57 9.24 16.17
CA SER A 257 31.56 8.21 15.90
C SER A 257 32.94 8.81 16.18
N GLY A 258 33.66 8.22 17.12
CA GLY A 258 35.10 8.44 17.28
C GLY A 258 35.82 8.24 15.95
N CYS A 259 36.78 9.13 15.69
CA CYS A 259 37.57 9.22 14.48
C CYS A 259 38.26 7.91 14.10
N GLY A 260 38.21 7.57 12.80
CA GLY A 260 39.06 6.54 12.22
C GLY A 260 38.74 6.25 10.75
N GLY A 261 39.42 6.94 9.82
CA GLY A 261 39.72 6.40 8.48
C GLY A 261 38.77 6.77 7.33
N CYS A 262 39.26 7.71 6.51
CA CYS A 262 38.99 8.00 5.09
C CYS A 262 38.21 6.98 4.22
N GLY A 263 37.33 7.50 3.36
CA GLY A 263 36.82 6.79 2.17
C GLY A 263 35.54 7.39 1.57
N SER A 264 35.63 8.58 0.96
CA SER A 264 34.54 9.22 0.21
C SER A 264 34.35 8.59 -1.18
N ASN A 265 33.17 8.03 -1.45
CA ASN A 265 32.26 8.46 -2.53
C ASN A 265 31.19 7.40 -2.81
N GLY A 266 29.96 7.70 -2.40
CA GLY A 266 28.76 6.99 -2.82
C GLY A 266 27.56 7.87 -2.59
N LYS A 267 27.21 8.72 -3.57
CA LYS A 267 25.98 9.52 -3.56
C LYS A 267 24.79 8.56 -3.37
N SER A 268 24.12 8.66 -2.23
CA SER A 268 22.83 8.00 -2.04
C SER A 268 21.77 8.80 -2.81
N TRP A 269 21.13 8.14 -3.77
CA TRP A 269 19.98 8.71 -4.46
C TRP A 269 18.81 8.84 -3.46
N PRO A 270 18.16 10.01 -3.33
CA PRO A 270 16.93 10.11 -2.56
C PRO A 270 15.89 9.18 -3.19
N LYS A 271 15.17 8.42 -2.37
CA LYS A 271 14.08 7.56 -2.84
C LYS A 271 13.06 8.39 -3.63
N PRO A 272 12.45 7.88 -4.72
CA PRO A 272 11.47 8.62 -5.53
C PRO A 272 10.27 9.19 -4.75
N TRP A 273 9.97 8.62 -3.58
CA TRP A 273 8.88 9.01 -2.71
C TRP A 273 9.31 9.83 -1.49
N ALA A 274 10.61 10.13 -1.34
CA ALA A 274 11.06 11.04 -0.29
C ALA A 274 10.56 12.46 -0.61
N GLY A 275 9.73 13.03 0.27
CA GLY A 275 9.14 14.36 0.09
C GLY A 275 7.74 14.38 -0.52
N LEU A 276 7.21 13.23 -0.96
CA LEU A 276 5.78 13.07 -1.22
C LEU A 276 5.13 12.80 0.14
N GLY A 277 4.50 13.80 0.75
CA GLY A 277 3.71 13.59 1.97
C GLY A 277 2.62 12.52 1.79
N THR A 278 1.86 12.21 2.84
CA THR A 278 0.70 11.32 2.70
C THR A 278 -0.23 11.88 1.61
N PRO A 279 -0.57 11.12 0.55
CA PRO A 279 -1.54 11.58 -0.44
C PRO A 279 -2.85 11.89 0.29
N CYS A 280 -3.28 13.16 0.25
CA CYS A 280 -4.50 13.63 0.88
C CYS A 280 -5.15 14.64 -0.07
N ASP A 281 -6.21 14.21 -0.74
CA ASP A 281 -6.95 15.04 -1.69
C ASP A 281 -8.14 15.76 -1.02
N LYS A 282 -8.92 16.48 -1.83
CA LYS A 282 -10.10 17.22 -1.32
C LYS A 282 -11.17 16.28 -0.77
N ASN A 283 -11.32 15.07 -1.33
CA ASN A 283 -12.29 14.09 -0.86
C ASN A 283 -11.87 13.52 0.50
N ASP A 284 -10.59 13.21 0.68
CA ASP A 284 -10.05 12.73 1.96
C ASP A 284 -10.33 13.76 3.08
N ARG A 285 -10.10 15.05 2.80
CA ARG A 285 -10.39 16.15 3.73
C ARG A 285 -11.87 16.29 4.03
N ASN A 286 -12.73 16.10 3.02
CA ASN A 286 -14.18 16.17 3.18
C ASN A 286 -14.71 15.00 4.01
N ILE A 287 -14.21 13.78 3.77
CA ILE A 287 -14.55 12.60 4.57
C ILE A 287 -14.12 12.83 6.01
N PHE A 288 -12.86 13.24 6.23
CA PHE A 288 -12.34 13.57 7.56
C PHE A 288 -13.22 14.62 8.27
N THR A 289 -13.62 15.68 7.56
CA THR A 289 -14.55 16.70 8.08
C THR A 289 -15.90 16.07 8.47
N ALA A 290 -16.48 15.28 7.57
CA ALA A 290 -17.80 14.69 7.78
C ALA A 290 -17.82 13.73 8.98
N THR A 291 -16.71 13.03 9.22
CA THR A 291 -16.58 12.00 10.24
C THR A 291 -16.04 12.48 11.58
N THR A 292 -15.51 13.71 11.66
CA THR A 292 -14.90 14.24 12.89
C THR A 292 -15.66 15.42 13.46
N LYS A 293 -15.61 15.54 14.79
CA LYS A 293 -16.01 16.73 15.54
C LYS A 293 -14.79 17.23 16.31
N VAL A 294 -14.50 18.51 16.22
CA VAL A 294 -13.44 19.14 17.01
C VAL A 294 -14.06 19.81 18.23
N MET A 295 -13.54 19.51 19.40
CA MET A 295 -13.92 20.15 20.66
C MET A 295 -12.84 21.17 21.00
N VAL A 296 -13.21 22.45 21.02
CA VAL A 296 -12.26 23.53 21.27
C VAL A 296 -12.01 23.66 22.78
N GLY A 297 -10.74 23.60 23.17
CA GLY A 297 -10.25 23.98 24.49
C GLY A 297 -9.65 25.38 24.40
N ASN A 298 -8.32 25.45 24.25
CA ASN A 298 -7.57 26.69 24.15
C ASN A 298 -7.64 27.35 22.76
N GLY A 299 -8.09 26.63 21.73
CA GLY A 299 -8.27 27.10 20.36
C GLY A 299 -6.99 27.32 19.56
N LEU A 300 -5.85 26.80 20.04
CA LEU A 300 -4.55 26.98 19.38
C LEU A 300 -4.39 26.07 18.15
N TRP A 301 -5.01 24.89 18.17
CA TRP A 301 -4.82 23.85 17.15
C TRP A 301 -5.94 23.88 16.11
N ALA A 302 -7.19 24.04 16.55
CA ALA A 302 -8.33 24.05 15.65
C ALA A 302 -8.26 25.23 14.67
N SER A 303 -8.46 24.97 13.37
CA SER A 303 -8.54 26.01 12.34
C SER A 303 -9.94 26.62 12.31
N PHE A 304 -10.03 27.95 12.35
CA PHE A 304 -11.30 28.67 12.40
C PHE A 304 -12.22 28.30 11.23
N TRP A 305 -11.74 28.36 9.99
CA TRP A 305 -12.59 28.08 8.83
C TRP A 305 -12.64 26.60 8.43
N GLU A 306 -11.62 25.81 8.77
CA GLU A 306 -11.42 24.48 8.20
C GLU A 306 -11.81 23.32 9.14
N SER A 307 -11.82 23.54 10.46
CA SER A 307 -12.14 22.50 11.45
C SER A 307 -13.64 22.46 11.79
N THR A 308 -14.16 21.28 12.13
CA THR A 308 -15.57 21.04 12.52
C THR A 308 -15.83 21.34 13.98
N TRP A 309 -15.50 22.56 14.38
CA TRP A 309 -15.46 22.94 15.78
C TRP A 309 -16.72 23.71 16.24
N LEU A 310 -17.48 24.29 15.30
CA LEU A 310 -18.70 25.02 15.58
C LEU A 310 -19.89 24.06 15.50
N ASP A 311 -20.25 23.45 16.63
CA ASP A 311 -21.32 22.43 16.72
C ASP A 311 -21.12 21.22 15.79
N GLY A 312 -19.86 20.88 15.49
CA GLY A 312 -19.53 19.80 14.55
C GLY A 312 -19.61 20.20 13.07
N LEU A 313 -19.80 21.49 12.77
CA LEU A 313 -19.74 22.11 11.45
C LEU A 313 -18.50 22.97 11.30
N ARG A 314 -18.08 23.23 10.06
CA ARG A 314 -17.08 24.25 9.78
C ARG A 314 -17.75 25.61 9.63
N PRO A 315 -17.19 26.70 10.16
CA PRO A 315 -17.70 28.05 9.91
C PRO A 315 -17.88 28.40 8.44
N LYS A 316 -17.06 27.85 7.52
CA LYS A 316 -17.24 28.07 6.07
C LYS A 316 -18.44 27.35 5.48
N ASP A 317 -18.94 26.29 6.12
CA ASP A 317 -20.17 25.61 5.70
C ASP A 317 -21.40 26.41 6.17
N VAL A 318 -21.27 27.17 7.27
CA VAL A 318 -22.32 28.07 7.79
C VAL A 318 -22.35 29.39 7.00
N ALA A 319 -21.19 29.94 6.67
CA ALA A 319 -21.04 31.24 6.02
C ALA A 319 -20.05 31.20 4.84
N PRO A 320 -20.39 30.51 3.73
CA PRO A 320 -19.47 30.32 2.60
C PRO A 320 -19.10 31.62 1.88
N LYS A 321 -20.01 32.59 1.77
CA LYS A 321 -19.75 33.88 1.11
C LYS A 321 -18.79 34.73 1.92
N LEU A 322 -18.86 34.67 3.25
CA LEU A 322 -17.89 35.32 4.13
C LEU A 322 -16.51 34.66 4.05
N TYR A 323 -16.46 33.34 3.94
CA TYR A 323 -15.21 32.62 3.72
C TYR A 323 -14.54 33.04 2.39
N ASP A 324 -15.32 33.23 1.33
CA ASP A 324 -14.81 33.63 0.01
C ASP A 324 -14.06 34.97 0.08
N ILE A 325 -14.59 35.95 0.81
CA ILE A 325 -14.00 37.28 0.98
C ILE A 325 -13.01 37.38 2.15
N SER A 326 -12.73 36.29 2.88
CA SER A 326 -11.76 36.30 3.98
C SER A 326 -10.32 36.23 3.47
N ARG A 327 -9.49 37.20 3.87
CA ARG A 327 -8.05 37.27 3.54
C ARG A 327 -7.21 36.22 4.27
N LYS A 328 -7.66 35.73 5.43
CA LYS A 328 -6.94 34.76 6.27
C LYS A 328 -7.79 33.52 6.53
N LYS A 329 -7.70 32.57 5.61
CA LYS A 329 -8.39 31.28 5.66
C LYS A 329 -7.74 30.27 6.62
N MET A 330 -6.44 30.45 6.90
CA MET A 330 -5.63 29.58 7.76
C MET A 330 -5.28 30.31 9.07
N CYS A 331 -6.25 30.48 9.97
CA CYS A 331 -6.03 31.00 11.31
C CYS A 331 -6.64 30.07 12.37
N SER A 332 -6.04 30.03 13.57
CA SER A 332 -6.57 29.23 14.67
C SER A 332 -7.81 29.88 15.27
N VAL A 333 -8.66 29.08 15.93
CA VAL A 333 -9.87 29.57 16.61
C VAL A 333 -9.53 30.65 17.64
N GLN A 334 -8.50 30.44 18.44
CA GLN A 334 -8.06 31.41 19.44
C GLN A 334 -7.73 32.76 18.82
N LYS A 335 -6.92 32.74 17.75
CA LYS A 335 -6.52 33.97 17.06
C LYS A 335 -7.70 34.64 16.37
N ALA A 336 -8.59 33.85 15.77
CA ALA A 336 -9.75 34.35 15.04
C ALA A 336 -10.73 35.09 15.96
N LEU A 337 -10.99 34.54 17.15
CA LEU A 337 -11.93 35.11 18.12
C LEU A 337 -11.35 36.29 18.89
N HIS A 338 -10.03 36.32 19.10
CA HIS A 338 -9.37 37.41 19.82
C HIS A 338 -9.61 38.77 19.15
N ASN A 339 -10.28 39.68 19.88
CA ASN A 339 -10.65 41.03 19.43
C ASN A 339 -11.34 41.08 18.06
N GLY A 340 -12.15 40.05 17.74
CA GLY A 340 -12.87 39.99 16.46
C GLY A 340 -11.94 39.95 15.24
N TYR A 341 -10.74 39.39 15.38
CA TYR A 341 -9.75 39.35 14.31
C TYR A 341 -10.31 38.78 13.00
N TRP A 342 -11.14 37.74 13.05
CA TRP A 342 -11.73 37.14 11.86
C TRP A 342 -12.54 38.16 11.01
N ILE A 343 -13.21 39.13 11.66
CA ILE A 343 -13.97 40.20 10.99
C ILE A 343 -13.02 41.16 10.30
N SER A 344 -11.94 41.55 10.98
CA SER A 344 -10.92 42.45 10.42
C SER A 344 -10.26 41.90 9.15
N GLN A 345 -10.39 40.59 8.90
CA GLN A 345 -9.84 39.92 7.73
C GLN A 345 -10.83 39.81 6.57
N LEU A 346 -12.07 40.30 6.69
CA LEU A 346 -13.03 40.31 5.59
C LEU A 346 -12.71 41.45 4.61
N ASP A 347 -12.54 41.11 3.33
CA ASP A 347 -12.29 42.08 2.27
C ASP A 347 -13.60 42.66 1.75
N ILE A 348 -13.93 43.85 2.24
CA ILE A 348 -15.16 44.57 1.88
C ILE A 348 -14.95 45.58 0.74
N SER A 349 -13.75 45.63 0.13
CA SER A 349 -13.41 46.62 -0.90
C SER A 349 -14.31 46.57 -2.14
N SER A 350 -14.87 45.39 -2.45
CA SER A 350 -15.77 45.16 -3.59
C SER A 350 -17.26 45.34 -3.23
N GLY A 351 -17.56 45.86 -2.03
CA GLY A 351 -18.93 45.98 -1.51
C GLY A 351 -19.43 44.72 -0.83
N ILE A 352 -20.52 44.87 -0.06
CA ILE A 352 -21.16 43.80 0.73
C ILE A 352 -22.56 43.54 0.16
N SER A 353 -22.90 42.27 -0.06
CA SER A 353 -24.24 41.86 -0.49
C SER A 353 -25.14 41.49 0.69
N ILE A 354 -26.45 41.38 0.45
CA ILE A 354 -27.42 40.92 1.45
C ILE A 354 -27.06 39.53 1.99
N ASP A 355 -26.59 38.62 1.14
CA ASP A 355 -26.14 37.28 1.57
C ASP A 355 -24.98 37.34 2.56
N HIS A 356 -24.02 38.26 2.35
CA HIS A 356 -22.92 38.45 3.29
C HIS A 356 -23.42 38.92 4.66
N ILE A 357 -24.38 39.87 4.69
CA ILE A 357 -24.97 40.39 5.93
C ILE A 357 -25.73 39.28 6.66
N SER A 358 -26.55 38.51 5.94
CA SER A 358 -27.30 37.39 6.51
C SER A 358 -26.36 36.34 7.11
N GLN A 359 -25.34 35.92 6.36
CA GLN A 359 -24.36 34.96 6.84
C GLN A 359 -23.52 35.49 8.02
N PHE A 360 -23.26 36.80 8.04
CA PHE A 360 -22.56 37.44 9.16
C PHE A 360 -23.38 37.36 10.43
N ALA A 361 -24.67 37.71 10.38
CA ALA A 361 -25.55 37.61 11.54
C ALA A 361 -25.61 36.18 12.09
N VAL A 362 -25.80 35.18 11.21
CA VAL A 362 -25.86 33.77 11.60
C VAL A 362 -24.55 33.28 12.22
N LEU A 363 -23.41 33.63 11.61
CA LEU A 363 -22.12 33.19 12.14
C LEU A 363 -21.78 33.93 13.44
N TRP A 364 -21.99 35.24 13.50
CA TRP A 364 -21.73 36.05 14.70
C TRP A 364 -22.53 35.55 15.90
N GLU A 365 -23.82 35.27 15.72
CA GLU A 365 -24.70 34.74 16.76
C GLU A 365 -24.13 33.42 17.34
N ARG A 366 -23.78 32.47 16.47
CA ARG A 366 -23.20 31.19 16.89
C ARG A 366 -21.84 31.34 17.59
N LEU A 367 -21.02 32.29 17.17
CA LEU A 367 -19.70 32.54 17.78
C LEU A 367 -19.82 33.25 19.12
N SER A 368 -20.89 34.01 19.36
CA SER A 368 -21.07 34.82 20.56
C SER A 368 -21.12 33.99 21.86
N HIS A 369 -21.51 32.72 21.77
CA HIS A 369 -21.62 31.80 22.89
C HIS A 369 -20.35 30.96 23.15
N ILE A 370 -19.30 31.11 22.32
CA ILE A 370 -18.08 30.31 22.44
C ILE A 370 -17.15 30.90 23.48
N GLN A 371 -16.78 30.08 24.47
CA GLN A 371 -15.76 30.42 25.48
C GLN A 371 -14.59 29.45 25.38
N LEU A 372 -13.38 30.00 25.22
CA LEU A 372 -12.16 29.20 25.18
C LEU A 372 -11.64 28.94 26.59
N ASN A 373 -11.11 27.74 26.82
CA ASN A 373 -10.45 27.35 28.06
C ASN A 373 -8.94 27.26 27.85
N PRO A 374 -8.14 28.24 28.30
CA PRO A 374 -6.69 28.23 28.12
C PRO A 374 -5.97 27.02 28.73
N GLY A 375 -6.54 26.41 29.77
CA GLY A 375 -5.96 25.26 30.48
C GLY A 375 -6.27 23.89 29.88
N MET A 376 -7.06 23.83 28.80
CA MET A 376 -7.47 22.59 28.15
C MET A 376 -7.04 22.61 26.68
N GLU A 377 -6.42 21.54 26.20
CA GLU A 377 -6.07 21.43 24.78
C GLU A 377 -7.30 21.14 23.92
N ASP A 378 -7.26 21.55 22.66
CA ASP A 378 -8.25 21.15 21.66
C ASP A 378 -8.20 19.63 21.49
N SER A 379 -9.37 19.00 21.32
CA SER A 379 -9.46 17.57 21.08
C SER A 379 -10.32 17.27 19.86
N ILE A 380 -10.14 16.08 19.30
CA ILE A 380 -10.91 15.59 18.16
C ILE A 380 -11.58 14.27 18.53
N SER A 381 -12.84 14.12 18.14
CA SER A 381 -13.59 12.88 18.32
C SER A 381 -14.18 12.40 17.00
N TRP A 382 -14.27 11.09 16.87
CA TRP A 382 -14.88 10.42 15.74
C TRP A 382 -16.39 10.31 15.93
N LYS A 383 -17.18 10.88 15.02
CA LYS A 383 -18.65 10.95 15.11
C LYS A 383 -19.32 9.58 15.07
N PHE A 384 -18.71 8.59 14.42
CA PHE A 384 -19.28 7.26 14.24
C PHE A 384 -18.91 6.28 15.35
N SER A 385 -18.15 6.71 16.37
CA SER A 385 -17.85 5.88 17.54
C SER A 385 -18.56 6.39 18.79
N LYS A 386 -19.08 5.49 19.61
CA LYS A 386 -19.74 5.84 20.88
C LYS A 386 -18.76 6.42 21.90
N ASP A 387 -17.50 6.01 21.86
CA ASP A 387 -16.41 6.50 22.72
C ASP A 387 -15.60 7.65 22.08
N GLY A 388 -15.99 8.09 20.87
CA GLY A 388 -15.29 9.12 20.12
C GLY A 388 -13.92 8.70 19.56
N GLN A 389 -13.53 7.43 19.65
CA GLN A 389 -12.23 6.94 19.19
C GLN A 389 -12.20 6.67 17.68
N TYR A 390 -11.06 6.94 17.07
CA TYR A 390 -10.80 6.64 15.66
C TYR A 390 -10.41 5.17 15.48
N SER A 391 -10.90 4.52 14.42
CA SER A 391 -10.31 3.30 13.90
C SER A 391 -10.25 3.33 12.37
N ALA A 392 -9.21 2.73 11.80
CA ALA A 392 -9.08 2.65 10.35
C ALA A 392 -10.24 1.88 9.70
N ALA A 393 -10.78 0.87 10.39
CA ALA A 393 -11.96 0.12 9.95
C ALA A 393 -13.20 1.02 9.85
N MET A 394 -13.49 1.84 10.88
CA MET A 394 -14.61 2.79 10.82
C MET A 394 -14.39 3.88 9.78
N ALA A 395 -13.15 4.37 9.64
CA ALA A 395 -12.81 5.35 8.61
C ALA A 395 -12.97 4.80 7.19
N TYR A 396 -12.63 3.53 6.97
CA TYR A 396 -12.90 2.83 5.73
C TYR A 396 -14.41 2.68 5.50
N SER A 397 -15.15 2.13 6.47
CA SER A 397 -16.61 1.99 6.37
C SER A 397 -17.33 3.32 6.12
N ALA A 398 -16.84 4.42 6.70
CA ALA A 398 -17.39 5.75 6.49
C ALA A 398 -17.33 6.21 5.03
N GLN A 399 -16.41 5.70 4.22
CA GLN A 399 -16.34 6.01 2.79
C GLN A 399 -17.50 5.40 2.00
N PHE A 400 -18.17 4.40 2.58
CA PHE A 400 -19.28 3.66 1.98
C PHE A 400 -20.64 4.05 2.59
N LEU A 401 -20.66 4.96 3.57
CA LEU A 401 -21.92 5.43 4.16
C LEU A 401 -22.76 6.15 3.11
N GLY A 402 -24.02 5.72 2.97
CA GLY A 402 -24.94 6.23 1.96
C GLY A 402 -24.74 5.63 0.56
N LEU A 403 -23.81 4.69 0.38
CA LEU A 403 -23.82 3.86 -0.83
C LEU A 403 -25.02 2.91 -0.78
N MET A 404 -25.66 2.74 -1.94
CA MET A 404 -26.69 1.73 -2.12
C MET A 404 -26.05 0.47 -2.69
N ASP A 405 -26.34 -0.67 -2.09
CA ASP A 405 -25.96 -1.96 -2.66
C ASP A 405 -26.62 -2.13 -4.02
N THR A 406 -25.84 -2.60 -4.98
CA THR A 406 -26.32 -2.80 -6.35
C THR A 406 -26.07 -4.24 -6.79
N ASP A 407 -27.10 -4.86 -7.37
CA ASP A 407 -27.02 -6.22 -7.91
C ASP A 407 -26.27 -6.29 -9.26
N MET A 408 -25.53 -5.24 -9.63
CA MET A 408 -24.79 -5.15 -10.89
C MET A 408 -23.89 -6.35 -11.15
N ASN A 409 -23.24 -6.91 -10.12
CA ASN A 409 -22.46 -8.14 -10.28
C ASN A 409 -23.36 -9.32 -10.71
N GLN A 410 -24.52 -9.50 -10.08
CA GLN A 410 -25.46 -10.55 -10.49
C GLN A 410 -25.99 -10.29 -11.90
N ILE A 411 -26.32 -9.05 -12.24
CA ILE A 411 -26.81 -8.65 -13.56
C ILE A 411 -25.79 -8.98 -14.66
N VAL A 412 -24.50 -8.71 -14.45
CA VAL A 412 -23.45 -9.02 -15.44
C VAL A 412 -23.34 -10.53 -15.68
N TRP A 413 -23.35 -11.32 -14.61
CA TRP A 413 -23.05 -12.75 -14.72
C TRP A 413 -24.27 -13.60 -15.08
N LYS A 414 -25.47 -13.25 -14.58
CA LYS A 414 -26.73 -13.99 -14.84
C LYS A 414 -27.29 -13.78 -16.24
N ASN A 415 -27.18 -12.58 -16.81
CA ASN A 415 -27.72 -12.31 -18.14
C ASN A 415 -26.88 -12.96 -19.24
N TRP A 416 -27.52 -13.37 -20.35
CA TRP A 416 -26.80 -13.91 -21.49
C TRP A 416 -26.05 -12.80 -22.24
N ALA A 417 -24.73 -12.96 -22.39
CA ALA A 417 -23.87 -12.11 -23.21
C ALA A 417 -22.56 -12.86 -23.50
N PRO A 418 -21.87 -12.58 -24.62
CA PRO A 418 -20.54 -13.13 -24.89
C PRO A 418 -19.55 -12.84 -23.73
N PRO A 419 -18.64 -13.77 -23.39
CA PRO A 419 -17.72 -13.58 -22.26
C PRO A 419 -16.95 -12.26 -22.31
N LYS A 420 -16.46 -11.85 -23.50
CA LYS A 420 -15.77 -10.57 -23.69
C LYS A 420 -16.59 -9.35 -23.22
N CYS A 421 -17.90 -9.39 -23.44
CA CYS A 421 -18.82 -8.32 -23.02
C CYS A 421 -19.05 -8.38 -21.51
N LYS A 422 -19.23 -9.57 -20.93
CA LYS A 422 -19.37 -9.73 -19.47
C LYS A 422 -18.14 -9.24 -18.73
N PHE A 423 -16.95 -9.65 -19.16
CA PHE A 423 -15.69 -9.20 -18.56
C PHE A 423 -15.49 -7.69 -18.75
N PHE A 424 -15.80 -7.15 -19.93
CA PHE A 424 -15.74 -5.71 -20.15
C PHE A 424 -16.68 -4.96 -19.18
N THR A 425 -17.96 -5.33 -19.09
CA THR A 425 -18.93 -4.69 -18.20
C THR A 425 -18.54 -4.84 -16.73
N TRP A 426 -18.02 -6.00 -16.32
CA TRP A 426 -17.48 -6.19 -14.98
C TRP A 426 -16.32 -5.21 -14.70
N LEU A 427 -15.42 -5.01 -15.66
CA LEU A 427 -14.36 -4.00 -15.54
C LEU A 427 -14.92 -2.57 -15.52
N VAL A 428 -15.99 -2.26 -16.26
CA VAL A 428 -16.68 -0.95 -16.18
C VAL A 428 -17.15 -0.70 -14.75
N ILE A 429 -17.92 -1.63 -14.19
CA ILE A 429 -18.56 -1.48 -12.87
C ILE A 429 -17.51 -1.32 -11.78
N ASN A 430 -16.42 -2.08 -11.85
CA ASN A 430 -15.32 -1.94 -10.90
C ASN A 430 -14.42 -0.72 -11.16
N ASN A 431 -14.77 0.13 -12.13
CA ASN A 431 -13.98 1.25 -12.61
C ASN A 431 -12.53 0.82 -12.91
N ARG A 432 -12.34 -0.24 -13.69
CA ARG A 432 -11.06 -0.91 -14.01
C ARG A 432 -10.65 -0.83 -15.49
N ILE A 433 -11.36 -0.06 -16.31
CA ILE A 433 -11.00 0.17 -17.71
C ILE A 433 -9.83 1.16 -17.82
N TRP A 434 -8.95 0.95 -18.81
CA TRP A 434 -7.83 1.84 -19.11
C TRP A 434 -8.26 3.06 -19.91
N THR A 435 -8.76 4.07 -19.21
CA THR A 435 -9.05 5.40 -19.76
C THR A 435 -7.93 6.39 -19.42
N ALA A 436 -7.82 7.49 -20.18
CA ALA A 436 -6.75 8.47 -20.03
C ALA A 436 -6.63 9.02 -18.60
N ASP A 437 -7.74 9.26 -17.88
CA ASP A 437 -7.72 9.66 -16.47
C ASP A 437 -6.99 8.65 -15.56
N ARG A 438 -7.16 7.35 -15.83
CA ARG A 438 -6.56 6.27 -15.05
C ARG A 438 -5.09 6.08 -15.40
N LEU A 439 -4.74 6.21 -16.68
CA LEU A 439 -3.36 6.22 -17.14
C LEU A 439 -2.60 7.42 -16.56
N GLN A 440 -3.21 8.60 -16.56
CA GLN A 440 -2.65 9.83 -15.99
C GLN A 440 -2.39 9.70 -14.49
N ARG A 441 -3.33 9.14 -13.71
CA ARG A 441 -3.13 8.86 -12.27
C ARG A 441 -1.94 7.94 -11.98
N ARG A 442 -1.51 7.14 -12.96
CA ARG A 442 -0.34 6.25 -12.87
C ARG A 442 0.92 6.85 -13.49
N GLY A 443 0.87 8.07 -13.99
CA GLY A 443 1.99 8.73 -14.67
C GLY A 443 2.31 8.13 -16.03
N TRP A 444 1.34 7.47 -16.70
CA TRP A 444 1.57 6.82 -17.99
C TRP A 444 1.20 7.74 -19.17
N PRO A 445 1.90 7.59 -20.33
CA PRO A 445 1.56 8.33 -21.54
C PRO A 445 0.09 8.11 -21.92
N ASN A 446 -0.61 9.19 -22.23
CA ASN A 446 -2.02 9.16 -22.63
C ASN A 446 -2.37 10.41 -23.45
N CYS A 447 -3.49 10.37 -24.18
CA CYS A 447 -3.95 11.47 -25.03
C CYS A 447 -4.80 12.51 -24.28
N HIS A 448 -5.01 12.33 -22.96
CA HIS A 448 -5.90 13.07 -22.05
C HIS A 448 -7.38 13.14 -22.44
N LEU A 449 -7.70 13.35 -23.72
CA LEU A 449 -9.03 13.64 -24.23
C LEU A 449 -9.75 12.38 -24.73
N CYS A 450 -11.06 12.36 -24.52
CA CYS A 450 -11.94 11.33 -25.03
C CYS A 450 -11.79 11.16 -26.55
N PRO A 451 -11.55 9.95 -27.07
CA PRO A 451 -11.38 9.69 -28.50
C PRO A 451 -12.62 10.01 -29.34
N LEU A 452 -13.81 10.03 -28.73
CA LEU A 452 -15.06 10.31 -29.43
C LEU A 452 -15.32 11.82 -29.55
N CYS A 453 -15.40 12.54 -28.42
CA CYS A 453 -15.73 13.97 -28.44
C CYS A 453 -14.53 14.89 -28.61
N LYS A 454 -13.31 14.43 -28.27
CA LYS A 454 -12.07 15.20 -28.25
C LYS A 454 -12.13 16.51 -27.44
N GLN A 455 -13.05 16.61 -26.48
CA GLN A 455 -13.29 17.83 -25.70
C GLN A 455 -13.11 17.65 -24.20
N VAL A 456 -13.50 16.50 -23.66
CA VAL A 456 -13.47 16.21 -22.20
C VAL A 456 -12.42 15.14 -21.93
N GLN A 457 -11.81 15.17 -20.74
CA GLN A 457 -10.87 14.14 -20.30
C GLN A 457 -11.51 12.74 -20.42
N GLU A 458 -10.81 11.78 -21.01
CA GLU A 458 -11.32 10.42 -21.16
C GLU A 458 -11.43 9.73 -19.80
N SER A 459 -12.66 9.36 -19.43
CA SER A 459 -12.96 8.50 -18.29
C SER A 459 -13.99 7.44 -18.69
N ALA A 460 -14.08 6.34 -17.94
CA ALA A 460 -15.06 5.28 -18.23
C ALA A 460 -16.50 5.83 -18.21
N ALA A 461 -16.82 6.66 -17.20
CA ALA A 461 -18.12 7.31 -17.11
C ALA A 461 -18.38 8.23 -18.31
N HIS A 462 -17.38 9.01 -18.74
CA HIS A 462 -17.54 9.88 -19.90
C HIS A 462 -17.77 9.06 -21.16
N LEU A 463 -16.93 8.06 -21.45
CA LEU A 463 -17.07 7.23 -22.64
C LEU A 463 -18.39 6.48 -22.70
N LEU A 464 -18.91 6.00 -21.58
CA LEU A 464 -20.06 5.09 -21.57
C LEU A 464 -21.39 5.78 -21.31
N PHE A 465 -21.40 6.96 -20.69
CA PHE A 465 -22.65 7.59 -20.27
C PHE A 465 -22.76 9.08 -20.57
N GLN A 466 -21.66 9.82 -20.65
CA GLN A 466 -21.72 11.30 -20.72
C GLN A 466 -21.27 11.87 -22.08
N CYS A 467 -20.52 11.12 -22.88
CA CYS A 467 -20.04 11.58 -24.16
C CYS A 467 -21.22 11.81 -25.11
N ARG A 468 -21.23 12.94 -25.82
CA ARG A 468 -22.30 13.30 -26.78
C ARG A 468 -22.62 12.18 -27.78
N PHE A 469 -21.59 11.45 -28.22
CA PHE A 469 -21.75 10.33 -29.15
C PHE A 469 -22.44 9.15 -28.48
N THR A 470 -22.01 8.80 -27.26
CA THR A 470 -22.58 7.70 -26.50
C THR A 470 -24.01 7.99 -26.06
N VAL A 471 -24.32 9.21 -25.62
CA VAL A 471 -25.69 9.65 -25.29
C VAL A 471 -26.61 9.49 -26.51
N ARG A 472 -26.13 9.86 -27.71
CA ARG A 472 -26.89 9.66 -28.95
C ARG A 472 -27.12 8.17 -29.26
N VAL A 473 -26.11 7.32 -29.08
CA VAL A 473 -26.25 5.86 -29.26
C VAL A 473 -27.28 5.29 -28.28
N TRP A 474 -27.23 5.69 -27.00
CA TRP A 474 -28.24 5.28 -26.03
C TRP A 474 -29.64 5.75 -26.40
N GLY A 475 -29.80 6.96 -26.91
CA GLY A 475 -31.09 7.45 -27.42
C GLY A 475 -31.65 6.61 -28.58
N MET A 476 -30.78 6.21 -29.51
CA MET A 476 -31.15 5.32 -30.62
C MET A 476 -31.55 3.92 -30.10
N LEU A 477 -30.80 3.35 -29.16
CA LEU A 477 -31.11 2.06 -28.55
C LEU A 477 -32.43 2.09 -27.76
N LYS A 478 -32.68 3.16 -26.99
CA LYS A 478 -33.96 3.33 -26.28
C LYS A 478 -35.13 3.35 -27.25
N SER A 479 -34.99 4.09 -28.35
CA SER A 479 -36.02 4.17 -29.39
C SER A 479 -36.26 2.80 -30.05
N TRP A 480 -35.17 2.08 -30.35
CA TRP A 480 -35.25 0.74 -30.95
C TRP A 480 -35.89 -0.30 -30.02
N LEU A 481 -35.68 -0.19 -28.71
CA LEU A 481 -36.21 -1.11 -27.69
C LEU A 481 -37.57 -0.67 -27.13
N GLY A 482 -38.15 0.46 -27.58
CA GLY A 482 -39.43 0.98 -27.09
C GLY A 482 -39.40 1.50 -25.64
N LEU A 483 -38.22 1.86 -25.12
CA LEU A 483 -38.03 2.29 -23.72
C LEU A 483 -38.27 3.80 -23.55
N HIS A 484 -39.47 4.27 -23.88
CA HIS A 484 -39.81 5.70 -23.92
C HIS A 484 -39.88 6.37 -22.53
N ASP A 485 -40.13 5.59 -21.47
CA ASP A 485 -40.29 6.11 -20.09
C ASP A 485 -38.98 6.17 -19.27
N PHE A 486 -37.86 5.70 -19.84
CA PHE A 486 -36.57 5.76 -19.16
C PHE A 486 -35.92 7.14 -19.37
N GLU A 487 -35.98 8.03 -18.38
CA GLU A 487 -35.21 9.29 -18.42
C GLU A 487 -33.70 9.00 -18.47
N SER A 488 -32.97 9.65 -19.38
CA SER A 488 -31.50 9.66 -19.33
C SER A 488 -31.05 10.62 -18.24
N VAL A 489 -30.05 10.22 -17.45
CA VAL A 489 -29.34 11.09 -16.51
C VAL A 489 -28.96 12.38 -17.24
N LYS A 490 -29.60 13.50 -16.87
CA LYS A 490 -29.22 14.82 -17.36
C LYS A 490 -27.80 15.09 -16.88
N ALA A 491 -26.95 15.56 -17.79
CA ALA A 491 -25.62 16.06 -17.44
C ALA A 491 -25.75 17.38 -16.66
N SER A 492 -26.21 17.33 -15.40
CA SER A 492 -25.99 18.42 -14.45
C SER A 492 -24.53 18.34 -14.01
N GLY A 493 -23.78 19.41 -14.25
CA GLY A 493 -22.33 19.50 -14.15
C GLY A 493 -21.71 19.34 -12.76
N ASP A 494 -22.38 18.69 -11.83
CA ASP A 494 -21.80 18.37 -10.53
C ASP A 494 -22.47 17.12 -9.97
N THR A 495 -21.82 15.97 -10.19
CA THR A 495 -21.89 14.70 -9.43
C THR A 495 -21.38 13.60 -10.34
N THR A 496 -20.14 13.15 -10.11
CA THR A 496 -19.72 11.82 -10.57
C THR A 496 -20.67 10.79 -9.95
N PRO A 497 -21.41 10.00 -10.73
CA PRO A 497 -22.07 8.82 -10.19
C PRO A 497 -20.96 7.88 -9.73
N ARG A 498 -20.92 7.57 -8.43
CA ARG A 498 -20.16 6.42 -7.94
C ARG A 498 -20.98 5.19 -8.29
N ILE A 499 -20.47 4.37 -9.22
CA ILE A 499 -20.92 2.98 -9.39
C ILE A 499 -20.25 2.14 -8.31
#